data_AF-A0A1G2CEW7-F1
#
_entry.id   AF-A0A1G2CEW7-F1
#
_cell.length_a   1.000
_cell.length_b   1.000
_cell.length_c   1.000
_cell.angle_alpha   90.00
_cell.angle_beta   90.00
_cell.angle_gamma   90.00
#
_symmetry.space_group_name_H-M   'P 1'
#
loop_
_entity.id
_entity.type
_entity.pdbx_description
1 polymer ?
#
loop_
_entity_poly.entity_id
_entity_poly.type
_entity_poly.pdbx_seq_one_letter_code
_entity_poly.pdbx_strand_id
1 'polypeptide(L)'
;MRKENLFLLFLVLTVILIFLYPSLGWKIRALMTVSGVQNNDYKNLVLENESLKADLARLGALKKELPSYRGNFIQSSVYSNYPFNFKSELLINRGEKDGVRAGQPAVIFSVSSKPVLVGIVEEVFENDSLIKTVFDSRFQLSVRVGVDGANSLLKGGNNPKLTLIPKDSKIENGDAVYSVSPNYPFGLTVGVVRNFKLFSDQFFGEAELETGYNQNDLRMVSIDINYEKIINQ
;
A
#
# COMPACT_ATOMS: atom_id res chain seq x y z
N MET A 1 9.95 80.13 -35.96
CA MET A 1 11.30 79.60 -35.62
C MET A 1 11.49 79.10 -34.17
N ARG A 2 10.69 79.48 -33.16
CA ARG A 2 10.96 79.10 -31.74
C ARG A 2 10.40 77.74 -31.26
N LYS A 3 9.42 77.14 -31.95
CA LYS A 3 8.77 75.87 -31.53
C LYS A 3 9.51 74.62 -32.02
N GLU A 4 10.10 74.65 -33.21
CA GLU A 4 10.88 73.53 -33.77
C GLU A 4 12.16 73.27 -32.97
N ASN A 5 12.82 74.33 -32.51
CA ASN A 5 13.98 74.22 -31.61
C ASN A 5 13.62 73.64 -30.24
N LEU A 6 12.38 73.82 -29.76
CA LEU A 6 11.92 73.28 -28.48
C LEU A 6 11.68 71.76 -28.57
N PHE A 7 11.13 71.30 -29.70
CA PHE A 7 10.92 69.87 -29.95
C PHE A 7 12.26 69.13 -30.11
N LEU A 8 13.20 69.71 -30.85
CA LEU A 8 14.57 69.20 -30.97
C LEU A 8 15.27 69.14 -29.61
N LEU A 9 15.10 70.16 -28.76
CA LEU A 9 15.67 70.17 -27.41
C LEU A 9 15.09 69.04 -26.55
N PHE A 10 13.78 68.78 -26.65
CA PHE A 10 13.13 67.70 -25.90
C PHE A 10 13.61 66.32 -26.38
N LEU A 11 13.76 66.14 -27.69
CA LEU A 11 14.27 64.91 -28.27
C LEU A 11 15.73 64.67 -27.82
N VAL A 12 16.57 65.70 -27.89
CA VAL A 12 17.95 65.63 -27.39
C VAL A 12 17.98 65.35 -25.88
N LEU A 13 17.12 65.97 -25.09
CA LEU A 13 17.03 65.73 -23.65
C LEU A 13 16.60 64.28 -23.35
N THR A 14 15.64 63.72 -24.10
CA THR A 14 15.23 62.31 -23.92
C THR A 14 16.34 61.34 -24.29
N VAL A 15 17.08 61.61 -25.36
CA VAL A 15 18.24 60.80 -25.77
C VAL A 15 19.37 60.89 -24.73
N ILE A 16 19.62 62.09 -24.20
CA ILE A 16 20.58 62.31 -23.11
C ILE A 16 20.14 61.60 -21.83
N LEU A 17 18.85 61.59 -21.50
CA LEU A 17 18.33 60.90 -20.32
C LEU A 17 18.50 59.37 -20.42
N ILE A 18 18.32 58.82 -21.63
CA ILE A 18 18.58 57.40 -21.94
C ILE A 18 20.08 57.09 -21.82
N PHE A 19 20.95 58.03 -22.20
CA PHE A 19 22.41 57.88 -22.10
C PHE A 19 22.97 58.09 -20.68
N LEU A 20 22.37 58.99 -19.88
CA LEU A 20 22.81 59.27 -18.51
C LEU A 20 22.43 58.16 -17.53
N TYR A 21 21.35 57.43 -17.81
CA TYR A 21 20.89 56.33 -16.99
C TYR A 21 20.77 55.03 -17.81
N PRO A 22 21.89 54.43 -18.24
CA PRO A 22 21.88 53.16 -18.96
C PRO A 22 21.25 52.01 -18.13
N SER A 23 21.21 52.16 -16.81
CA SER A 23 20.56 51.22 -15.88
C SER A 23 19.02 51.27 -15.91
N LEU A 24 18.40 52.33 -16.44
CA LEU A 24 16.94 52.49 -16.51
C LEU A 24 16.34 51.50 -17.52
N GLY A 25 16.99 51.28 -18.65
CA GLY A 25 16.59 50.28 -19.65
C GLY A 25 16.67 48.85 -19.09
N TRP A 26 17.69 48.54 -18.28
CA TRP A 26 17.81 47.24 -17.61
C TRP A 26 16.73 47.05 -16.53
N LYS A 27 16.37 48.09 -15.77
CA LYS A 27 15.26 48.04 -14.81
C LYS A 27 13.90 47.86 -15.47
N ILE A 28 13.64 48.53 -16.60
CA ILE A 28 12.39 48.38 -17.36
C ILE A 28 12.30 46.99 -17.99
N ARG A 29 13.40 46.47 -18.56
CA ARG A 29 13.45 45.09 -19.07
C ARG A 29 13.27 44.07 -17.94
N ALA A 30 13.93 44.24 -16.80
CA ALA A 30 13.76 43.36 -15.64
C ALA A 30 12.31 43.37 -15.12
N LEU A 31 11.65 44.53 -15.08
CA LEU A 31 10.24 44.62 -14.69
C LEU A 31 9.32 43.88 -15.69
N MET A 32 9.61 43.94 -16.99
CA MET A 32 8.80 43.25 -18.02
C MET A 32 9.12 41.75 -18.16
N THR A 33 10.35 41.31 -17.86
CA THR A 33 10.73 39.88 -17.95
C THR A 33 10.34 39.09 -16.70
N VAL A 34 10.34 39.73 -15.52
CA VAL A 34 10.04 39.06 -14.24
C VAL A 34 8.53 38.74 -14.09
N SER A 35 7.64 39.53 -14.70
CA SER A 35 6.19 39.36 -14.52
C SER A 35 5.54 38.24 -15.35
N GLY A 36 6.15 37.83 -16.47
CA GLY A 36 5.52 36.91 -17.43
C GLY A 36 5.90 35.44 -17.29
N VAL A 37 7.15 35.14 -16.92
CA VAL A 37 7.67 33.76 -16.88
C VAL A 37 7.31 33.06 -15.58
N GLN A 38 7.49 33.73 -14.44
CA GLN A 38 7.16 33.17 -13.13
C GLN A 38 5.67 32.85 -12.99
N ASN A 39 4.79 33.69 -13.52
CA ASN A 39 3.34 33.56 -13.32
C ASN A 39 2.75 32.31 -14.02
N ASN A 40 3.32 31.93 -15.17
CA ASN A 40 2.89 30.73 -15.90
C ASN A 40 3.34 29.45 -15.17
N ASP A 41 4.57 29.42 -14.68
CA ASP A 41 5.10 28.27 -13.93
C ASP A 41 4.36 28.10 -12.59
N TYR A 42 4.13 29.19 -11.84
CA TYR A 42 3.33 29.13 -10.62
C TYR A 42 1.90 28.66 -10.89
N LYS A 43 1.26 29.15 -11.95
CA LYS A 43 -0.09 28.71 -12.32
C LYS A 43 -0.13 27.23 -12.69
N ASN A 44 0.85 26.74 -13.47
CA ASN A 44 0.97 25.33 -13.82
C ASN A 44 1.20 24.47 -12.57
N LEU A 45 2.04 24.92 -11.64
CA LEU A 45 2.34 24.20 -10.40
C LEU A 45 1.12 24.15 -9.46
N VAL A 46 0.29 25.19 -9.44
CA VAL A 46 -0.98 25.19 -8.72
C VAL A 46 -1.97 24.21 -9.36
N LEU A 47 -2.09 24.21 -10.69
CA LEU A 47 -2.95 23.27 -11.40
C LEU A 47 -2.50 21.82 -11.17
N GLU A 48 -1.20 21.55 -11.20
CA GLU A 48 -0.63 20.23 -10.92
C GLU A 48 -0.89 19.81 -9.47
N ASN A 49 -0.75 20.72 -8.50
CA ASN A 49 -1.10 20.43 -7.11
C ASN A 49 -2.57 20.08 -6.94
N GLU A 50 -3.47 20.83 -7.58
CA GLU A 50 -4.90 20.55 -7.52
C GLU A 50 -5.25 19.22 -8.22
N SER A 51 -4.63 18.90 -9.35
CA SER A 51 -4.83 17.60 -10.00
C SER A 51 -4.32 16.45 -9.14
N LEU A 52 -3.13 16.59 -8.54
CA LEU A 52 -2.57 15.57 -7.64
C LEU A 52 -3.45 15.38 -6.40
N LYS A 53 -3.98 16.46 -5.81
CA LYS A 53 -4.94 16.37 -4.70
C LYS A 53 -6.21 15.64 -5.11
N ALA A 54 -6.74 15.92 -6.30
CA ALA A 54 -7.92 15.25 -6.83
C ALA A 54 -7.66 13.74 -7.05
N ASP A 55 -6.50 13.39 -7.60
CA ASP A 55 -6.09 11.99 -7.77
C ASP A 55 -5.93 11.28 -6.43
N LEU A 56 -5.29 11.92 -5.45
CA LEU A 56 -5.18 11.38 -4.09
C LEU A 56 -6.55 11.18 -3.43
N ALA A 57 -7.49 12.12 -3.62
CA ALA A 57 -8.85 11.99 -3.12
C ALA A 57 -9.60 10.82 -3.78
N ARG A 58 -9.44 10.65 -5.10
CA ARG A 58 -10.03 9.54 -5.87
C ARG A 58 -9.47 8.19 -5.44
N LEU A 59 -8.14 8.08 -5.30
CA LEU A 59 -7.48 6.88 -4.79
C LEU A 59 -7.92 6.57 -3.35
N GLY A 60 -8.07 7.62 -2.52
CA GLY A 60 -8.59 7.50 -1.16
C GLY A 60 -10.02 6.96 -1.11
N ALA A 61 -10.89 7.39 -2.03
CA ALA A 61 -12.25 6.88 -2.15
C ALA A 61 -12.27 5.39 -2.56
N LEU A 62 -11.49 5.01 -3.58
CA LEU A 62 -11.39 3.62 -4.03
C LEU A 62 -10.83 2.70 -2.92
N LYS A 63 -9.85 3.18 -2.15
CA LYS A 63 -9.28 2.42 -1.02
C LYS A 63 -10.30 2.14 0.09
N LYS A 64 -11.36 2.94 0.22
CA LYS A 64 -12.46 2.71 1.18
C LYS A 64 -13.41 1.61 0.74
N GLU A 65 -13.53 1.36 -0.57
CA GLU A 65 -14.37 0.29 -1.12
C GLU A 65 -13.72 -1.10 -0.97
N LEU A 66 -12.40 -1.13 -0.75
CA LEU A 66 -11.70 -2.37 -0.44
C LEU A 66 -12.07 -2.87 0.97
N PRO A 67 -12.21 -4.19 1.18
CA PRO A 67 -12.41 -4.75 2.50
C PRO A 67 -11.32 -4.26 3.45
N SER A 68 -11.72 -3.63 4.57
CA SER A 68 -10.79 -3.21 5.62
C SER A 68 -11.15 -3.92 6.92
N TYR A 69 -10.31 -4.84 7.35
CA TYR A 69 -10.48 -5.54 8.61
C TYR A 69 -10.08 -4.67 9.80
N ARG A 70 -10.94 -4.61 10.83
CA ARG A 70 -10.72 -3.86 12.08
C ARG A 70 -10.89 -4.80 13.28
N GLY A 71 -9.80 -5.43 13.70
CA GLY A 71 -9.74 -6.31 14.87
C GLY A 71 -9.31 -5.60 16.15
N ASN A 72 -9.40 -6.31 17.28
CA ASN A 72 -8.75 -5.90 18.53
C ASN A 72 -7.48 -6.72 18.69
N PHE A 73 -6.33 -6.05 18.75
CA PHE A 73 -5.05 -6.70 18.61
C PHE A 73 -4.22 -6.60 19.88
N ILE A 74 -3.68 -7.73 20.32
CA ILE A 74 -2.62 -7.76 21.32
C ILE A 74 -1.27 -7.93 20.63
N GLN A 75 -0.31 -7.06 20.98
CA GLN A 75 1.05 -7.16 20.46
C GLN A 75 1.83 -8.23 21.21
N SER A 76 2.59 -9.03 20.46
CA SER A 76 3.44 -10.09 20.98
C SER A 76 4.80 -10.08 20.29
N SER A 77 5.84 -10.38 21.07
CA SER A 77 7.19 -10.61 20.59
C SER A 77 7.34 -12.06 20.12
N VAL A 78 8.04 -12.23 19.00
CA VAL A 78 8.44 -13.55 18.48
C VAL A 78 9.75 -13.93 19.13
N TYR A 79 9.78 -15.03 19.88
CA TYR A 79 10.99 -15.45 20.63
C TYR A 79 12.07 -16.04 19.73
N SER A 80 11.68 -16.83 18.73
CA SER A 80 12.53 -17.41 17.69
C SER A 80 11.64 -18.20 16.73
N ASN A 81 12.06 -18.34 15.47
CA ASN A 81 11.63 -19.49 14.67
C ASN A 81 12.24 -20.73 15.36
N TYR A 82 11.43 -21.68 15.83
CA TYR A 82 11.90 -22.89 16.54
C TYR A 82 12.94 -23.66 15.68
N PRO A 83 13.87 -24.46 16.24
CA PRO A 83 15.30 -24.55 15.86
C PRO A 83 15.63 -25.32 14.57
N PHE A 84 14.68 -25.47 13.66
CA PHE A 84 14.90 -25.98 12.33
C PHE A 84 14.30 -24.97 11.35
N ASN A 85 14.97 -24.72 10.23
CA ASN A 85 14.68 -23.72 9.19
C ASN A 85 13.25 -23.73 8.57
N PHE A 86 12.26 -24.33 9.22
CA PHE A 86 10.88 -24.39 8.78
C PHE A 86 10.18 -23.09 9.15
N LYS A 87 9.93 -22.28 8.12
CA LYS A 87 9.02 -21.14 8.12
C LYS A 87 7.57 -21.51 8.49
N SER A 88 7.26 -22.76 8.80
CA SER A 88 5.91 -23.21 9.12
C SER A 88 5.35 -22.67 10.43
N GLU A 89 6.20 -22.40 11.44
CA GLU A 89 5.75 -22.12 12.80
C GLU A 89 6.45 -20.91 13.43
N LEU A 90 5.75 -20.19 14.31
CA LEU A 90 6.27 -19.08 15.12
C LEU A 90 5.87 -19.25 16.58
N LEU A 91 6.84 -19.14 17.50
CA LEU A 91 6.58 -19.12 18.94
C LEU A 91 6.51 -17.68 19.44
N ILE A 92 5.45 -17.36 20.17
CA ILE A 92 5.17 -16.01 20.65
C ILE A 92 4.99 -15.95 22.17
N ASN A 93 5.29 -14.79 22.74
CA ASN A 93 5.29 -14.56 24.20
C ASN A 93 3.94 -14.15 24.79
N ARG A 94 2.85 -14.68 24.23
CA ARG A 94 1.49 -14.48 24.73
C ARG A 94 0.79 -15.81 24.76
N GLY A 95 0.10 -16.09 25.86
CA GLY A 95 -0.59 -17.36 26.09
C GLY A 95 -2.02 -17.17 26.57
N GLU A 96 -2.55 -18.21 27.21
CA GLU A 96 -3.91 -18.22 27.77
C GLU A 96 -4.14 -17.07 28.76
N LYS A 97 -3.13 -16.73 29.57
CA LYS A 97 -3.21 -15.62 30.54
C LYS A 97 -3.39 -14.26 29.88
N ASP A 98 -2.95 -14.11 28.64
CA ASP A 98 -3.08 -12.88 27.85
C ASP A 98 -4.37 -12.86 27.01
N GLY A 99 -5.23 -13.87 27.14
CA GLY A 99 -6.47 -14.00 26.39
C GLY A 99 -6.30 -14.59 24.97
N VAL A 100 -5.13 -15.15 24.67
CA VAL A 100 -4.88 -15.84 23.41
C VAL A 100 -5.63 -17.18 23.40
N ARG A 101 -6.24 -17.52 22.26
CA ARG A 101 -6.97 -18.78 22.04
C ARG A 101 -6.62 -19.37 20.69
N ALA A 102 -6.68 -20.70 20.60
CA ALA A 102 -6.52 -21.42 19.35
C ALA A 102 -7.57 -20.95 18.32
N GLY A 103 -7.14 -20.79 17.07
CA GLY A 103 -7.98 -20.30 15.99
C GLY A 103 -7.94 -18.78 15.78
N GLN A 104 -7.31 -18.02 16.67
CA GLN A 104 -7.14 -16.58 16.47
C GLN A 104 -6.11 -16.28 15.37
N PRO A 105 -6.38 -15.33 14.47
CA PRO A 105 -5.45 -14.95 13.42
C PRO A 105 -4.29 -14.12 13.97
N ALA A 106 -3.09 -14.42 13.50
CA ALA A 106 -1.88 -13.65 13.75
C ALA A 106 -1.59 -12.76 12.53
N VAL A 107 -1.35 -11.48 12.77
CA VAL A 107 -1.15 -10.47 11.73
C VAL A 107 0.06 -9.60 12.02
N ILE A 108 0.55 -8.91 11.00
CA ILE A 108 1.47 -7.79 11.14
C ILE A 108 0.86 -6.52 10.55
N PHE A 109 1.27 -5.36 11.06
CA PHE A 109 0.92 -4.09 10.46
C PHE A 109 2.04 -3.66 9.52
N SER A 110 1.78 -3.68 8.23
CA SER A 110 2.72 -3.18 7.21
C SER A 110 2.65 -1.65 7.11
N VAL A 111 3.52 -1.04 6.29
CA VAL A 111 3.69 0.41 6.05
C VAL A 111 2.36 1.14 5.75
N SER A 112 1.33 0.42 5.28
CA SER A 112 -0.02 0.94 5.01
C SER A 112 -1.00 0.87 6.19
N SER A 113 -0.55 0.48 7.39
CA SER A 113 -1.34 0.24 8.62
C SER A 113 -2.51 -0.74 8.45
N LYS A 114 -2.49 -1.56 7.40
CA LYS A 114 -3.44 -2.65 7.19
C LYS A 114 -2.86 -3.94 7.78
N PRO A 115 -3.68 -4.75 8.49
CA PRO A 115 -3.23 -6.03 9.00
C PRO A 115 -3.02 -6.99 7.82
N VAL A 116 -1.82 -7.57 7.77
CA VAL A 116 -1.45 -8.64 6.83
C VAL A 116 -1.35 -9.94 7.60
N LEU A 117 -2.04 -10.97 7.13
CA LEU A 117 -2.07 -12.29 7.74
C LEU A 117 -0.67 -12.92 7.74
N VAL A 118 -0.24 -13.36 8.92
CA VAL A 118 0.96 -14.18 9.10
C VAL A 118 0.60 -15.65 9.26
N GLY A 119 -0.48 -15.93 10.00
CA GLY A 119 -0.86 -17.28 10.35
C GLY A 119 -2.05 -17.35 11.29
N ILE A 120 -2.23 -18.51 11.92
CA ILE A 120 -3.27 -18.78 12.91
C ILE A 120 -2.64 -19.41 14.15
N VAL A 121 -3.13 -19.02 15.32
CA VAL A 121 -2.74 -19.65 16.59
C VAL A 121 -3.23 -21.10 16.55
N GLU A 122 -2.29 -22.04 16.58
CA GLU A 122 -2.56 -23.48 16.52
C GLU A 122 -2.61 -24.09 17.93
N GLU A 123 -1.63 -23.76 18.76
CA GLU A 123 -1.53 -24.23 20.14
C GLU A 123 -1.31 -23.06 21.09
N VAL A 124 -1.90 -23.13 22.27
CA VAL A 124 -1.80 -22.11 23.31
C VAL A 124 -1.34 -22.78 24.59
N PHE A 125 -0.31 -22.20 25.19
CA PHE A 125 0.22 -22.56 26.50
C PHE A 125 -0.08 -21.42 27.50
N GLU A 126 0.27 -21.62 28.76
CA GLU A 126 -0.07 -20.66 29.83
C GLU A 126 0.49 -19.24 29.57
N ASN A 127 1.72 -19.13 29.07
CA ASN A 127 2.40 -17.84 28.83
C ASN A 127 2.88 -17.66 27.37
N ASP A 128 2.73 -18.68 26.53
CA ASP A 128 3.27 -18.72 25.17
C ASP A 128 2.25 -19.33 24.21
N SER A 129 2.39 -19.09 22.91
CA SER A 129 1.56 -19.74 21.89
C SER A 129 2.34 -20.06 20.65
N LEU A 130 1.91 -21.12 19.95
CA LEU A 130 2.45 -21.54 18.66
C LEU A 130 1.52 -21.10 17.54
N ILE A 131 2.06 -20.40 16.56
CA ILE A 131 1.35 -19.94 15.37
C ILE A 131 1.78 -20.79 14.18
N LYS A 132 0.81 -21.40 13.50
CA LYS A 132 1.02 -21.98 12.17
C LYS A 132 0.90 -20.90 11.11
N THR A 133 1.94 -20.71 10.32
CA THR A 133 2.03 -19.62 9.34
C THR A 133 1.48 -20.02 7.98
N VAL A 134 1.29 -19.02 7.11
CA VAL A 134 1.00 -19.22 5.68
C VAL A 134 2.11 -19.98 4.93
N PHE A 135 3.29 -20.16 5.52
CA PHE A 135 4.40 -20.91 4.92
C PHE A 135 4.42 -22.40 5.34
N ASP A 136 3.48 -22.84 6.19
CA ASP A 136 3.25 -24.26 6.43
C ASP A 136 2.52 -24.91 5.24
N SER A 137 3.01 -26.05 4.77
CA SER A 137 2.39 -26.82 3.66
C SER A 137 0.96 -27.31 3.93
N ARG A 138 0.58 -27.43 5.21
CA ARG A 138 -0.75 -27.82 5.68
C ARG A 138 -1.68 -26.60 5.75
N PHE A 139 -1.16 -25.39 5.61
CA PHE A 139 -1.97 -24.18 5.64
C PHE A 139 -2.83 -24.08 4.38
N GLN A 140 -4.13 -23.92 4.58
CA GLN A 140 -5.08 -23.70 3.49
C GLN A 140 -6.08 -22.62 3.88
N LEU A 141 -6.36 -21.72 2.96
CA LEU A 141 -7.27 -20.60 3.19
C LEU A 141 -8.05 -20.27 1.92
N SER A 142 -9.37 -20.18 2.04
CA SER A 142 -10.20 -19.61 0.98
C SER A 142 -9.97 -18.11 0.90
N VAL A 143 -9.60 -17.64 -0.30
CA VAL A 143 -9.25 -16.25 -0.56
C VAL A 143 -10.00 -15.72 -1.76
N ARG A 144 -10.07 -14.39 -1.84
CA ARG A 144 -10.60 -13.64 -2.96
C ARG A 144 -9.50 -12.73 -3.50
N VAL A 145 -9.37 -12.69 -4.82
CA VAL A 145 -8.30 -12.01 -5.54
C VAL A 145 -8.86 -10.83 -6.33
N GLY A 146 -8.21 -9.68 -6.22
CA GLY A 146 -8.53 -8.48 -6.98
C GLY A 146 -9.88 -7.86 -6.60
N VAL A 147 -10.23 -6.78 -7.32
CA VAL A 147 -11.51 -6.06 -7.16
C VAL A 147 -12.69 -6.84 -7.75
N ASP A 148 -12.46 -7.56 -8.85
CA ASP A 148 -13.47 -8.38 -9.53
C ASP A 148 -13.81 -9.66 -8.74
N GLY A 149 -13.02 -9.97 -7.71
CA GLY A 149 -13.43 -10.88 -6.65
C GLY A 149 -13.32 -12.37 -6.98
N ALA A 150 -12.33 -12.76 -7.79
CA ALA A 150 -12.11 -14.16 -8.14
C ALA A 150 -11.82 -15.01 -6.90
N ASN A 151 -12.64 -16.04 -6.68
CA ASN A 151 -12.44 -16.97 -5.57
C ASN A 151 -11.28 -17.93 -5.88
N SER A 152 -10.40 -18.15 -4.91
CA SER A 152 -9.24 -19.03 -5.05
C SER A 152 -8.94 -19.73 -3.71
N LEU A 153 -8.16 -20.80 -3.78
CA LEU A 153 -7.61 -21.48 -2.61
C LEU A 153 -6.12 -21.13 -2.47
N LEU A 154 -5.78 -20.45 -1.38
CA LEU A 154 -4.40 -20.32 -0.94
C LEU A 154 -3.93 -21.64 -0.34
N LYS A 155 -2.86 -22.19 -0.91
CA LYS A 155 -2.07 -23.29 -0.35
C LYS A 155 -0.75 -22.74 0.18
N GLY A 156 -0.47 -23.01 1.44
CA GLY A 156 0.80 -22.63 2.05
C GLY A 156 1.97 -23.51 1.62
N GLY A 157 3.11 -23.29 2.26
CA GLY A 157 4.38 -23.95 1.97
C GLY A 157 5.51 -22.93 1.81
N ASN A 158 6.73 -23.40 1.53
CA ASN A 158 7.89 -22.51 1.36
C ASN A 158 7.66 -21.37 0.35
N ASN A 159 6.87 -21.65 -0.69
CA ASN A 159 6.37 -20.70 -1.65
C ASN A 159 4.84 -20.82 -1.69
N PRO A 160 4.10 -20.01 -0.93
CA PRO A 160 2.64 -20.05 -0.93
C PRO A 160 2.08 -19.74 -2.31
N LYS A 161 1.02 -20.46 -2.70
CA LYS A 161 0.41 -20.37 -4.04
C LYS A 161 -1.09 -20.23 -3.97
N LEU A 162 -1.62 -19.51 -4.94
CA LEU A 162 -3.05 -19.42 -5.23
C LEU A 162 -3.39 -20.48 -6.27
N THR A 163 -4.38 -21.30 -5.96
CA THR A 163 -4.84 -22.40 -6.82
C THR A 163 -6.34 -22.29 -7.05
N LEU A 164 -6.88 -23.07 -7.99
CA LEU A 164 -8.31 -23.05 -8.30
C LEU A 164 -8.82 -21.68 -8.76
N ILE A 165 -7.95 -20.89 -9.41
CA ILE A 165 -8.33 -19.58 -9.97
C ILE A 165 -9.19 -19.82 -11.23
N PRO A 166 -10.44 -19.34 -11.32
CA PRO A 166 -11.26 -19.52 -12.52
C PRO A 166 -10.61 -18.94 -13.78
N LYS A 167 -10.62 -19.67 -14.89
CA LYS A 167 -10.01 -19.23 -16.17
C LYS A 167 -10.60 -17.94 -16.74
N ASP A 168 -11.86 -17.65 -16.45
CA ASP A 168 -12.60 -16.46 -16.88
C ASP A 168 -12.36 -15.24 -15.97
N SER A 169 -11.60 -15.40 -14.89
CA SER A 169 -11.26 -14.30 -13.99
C SER A 169 -10.27 -13.32 -14.62
N LYS A 170 -10.51 -12.03 -14.38
CA LYS A 170 -9.60 -10.94 -14.73
C LYS A 170 -8.68 -10.68 -13.54
N ILE A 171 -7.57 -11.40 -13.50
CA ILE A 171 -6.56 -11.25 -12.45
C ILE A 171 -5.26 -10.76 -13.07
N GLU A 172 -4.61 -9.81 -12.40
CA GLU A 172 -3.34 -9.24 -12.79
C GLU A 172 -2.29 -9.37 -11.68
N ASN A 173 -1.01 -9.30 -12.05
CA ASN A 173 0.07 -9.25 -11.07
C ASN A 173 -0.04 -7.94 -10.26
N GLY A 174 0.07 -8.05 -8.94
CA GLY A 174 -0.13 -6.93 -8.02
C GLY A 174 -1.54 -6.84 -7.44
N ASP A 175 -2.50 -7.64 -7.94
CA ASP A 175 -3.82 -7.72 -7.34
C ASP A 175 -3.73 -8.17 -5.89
N ALA A 176 -4.50 -7.51 -5.03
CA ALA A 176 -4.53 -7.84 -3.61
C ALA A 176 -5.36 -9.11 -3.35
N VAL A 177 -4.91 -9.87 -2.35
CA VAL A 177 -5.52 -11.13 -1.93
C VAL A 177 -6.07 -10.98 -0.52
N TYR A 178 -7.33 -11.33 -0.34
CA TYR A 178 -8.06 -11.18 0.92
C TYR A 178 -8.69 -12.49 1.37
N SER A 179 -8.75 -12.73 2.67
CA SER A 179 -9.39 -13.93 3.21
C SER A 179 -10.93 -13.86 3.13
N VAL A 180 -11.55 -14.98 2.79
CA VAL A 180 -13.03 -15.14 2.71
C VAL A 180 -13.52 -16.41 3.42
N SER A 181 -12.70 -16.97 4.31
CA SER A 181 -13.02 -18.20 5.04
C SER A 181 -13.85 -17.92 6.29
N PRO A 182 -14.84 -18.76 6.65
CA PRO A 182 -15.60 -18.62 7.90
C PRO A 182 -14.74 -18.72 9.17
N ASN A 183 -13.58 -19.38 9.06
CA ASN A 183 -12.62 -19.56 10.16
C ASN A 183 -11.58 -18.43 10.25
N TYR A 184 -11.69 -17.42 9.39
CA TYR A 184 -10.82 -16.24 9.41
C TYR A 184 -11.68 -14.98 9.31
N PRO A 185 -11.17 -13.83 9.79
CA PRO A 185 -11.91 -12.59 9.61
C PRO A 185 -11.98 -12.18 8.14
N PHE A 186 -13.21 -11.98 7.66
CA PHE A 186 -13.46 -11.58 6.28
C PHE A 186 -12.69 -10.30 5.92
N GLY A 187 -12.03 -10.31 4.76
CA GLY A 187 -11.33 -9.14 4.23
C GLY A 187 -9.93 -8.91 4.78
N LEU A 188 -9.40 -9.82 5.62
CA LEU A 188 -8.01 -9.75 6.06
C LEU A 188 -7.06 -9.90 4.87
N THR A 189 -6.12 -8.96 4.71
CA THR A 189 -5.15 -8.98 3.60
C THR A 189 -4.14 -10.10 3.83
N VAL A 190 -3.81 -10.86 2.80
CA VAL A 190 -2.82 -11.96 2.88
C VAL A 190 -1.56 -11.65 2.06
N GLY A 191 -1.71 -10.93 0.95
CA GLY A 191 -0.59 -10.58 0.07
C GLY A 191 -1.07 -10.05 -1.27
N VAL A 192 -0.21 -10.16 -2.27
CA VAL A 192 -0.49 -9.79 -3.67
C VAL A 192 -0.14 -10.91 -4.64
N VAL A 193 -0.80 -10.92 -5.80
CA VAL A 193 -0.58 -11.90 -6.87
C VAL A 193 0.76 -11.66 -7.57
N ARG A 194 1.50 -12.74 -7.81
CA ARG A 194 2.67 -12.77 -8.69
C ARG A 194 2.63 -13.98 -9.63
N ASN A 195 3.31 -13.84 -10.77
CA ASN A 195 3.56 -14.93 -11.72
C ASN A 195 2.30 -15.75 -12.07
N PHE A 196 1.17 -15.07 -12.34
CA PHE A 196 -0.05 -15.75 -12.76
C PHE A 196 0.18 -16.57 -14.03
N LYS A 197 -0.22 -17.84 -13.99
CA LYS A 197 -0.10 -18.80 -15.08
C LYS A 197 -1.44 -19.49 -15.27
N LEU A 198 -1.92 -19.43 -16.52
CA LEU A 198 -3.06 -20.22 -16.95
C LEU A 198 -2.56 -21.47 -17.67
N PHE A 199 -2.92 -22.65 -17.16
CA PHE A 199 -2.60 -23.90 -17.83
C PHE A 199 -3.60 -24.12 -18.97
N SER A 200 -3.09 -24.35 -20.18
CA SER A 200 -3.89 -24.37 -21.42
C SER A 200 -4.94 -25.48 -21.46
N ASP A 201 -4.78 -26.52 -20.64
CA ASP A 201 -5.64 -27.70 -20.51
C ASP A 201 -6.52 -27.73 -19.26
N GLN A 202 -6.41 -26.75 -18.36
CA GLN A 202 -7.17 -26.72 -17.09
C GLN A 202 -8.23 -25.62 -17.08
N PHE A 203 -9.34 -25.91 -16.39
CA PHE A 203 -10.38 -24.91 -16.07
C PHE A 203 -9.92 -23.89 -15.03
N PHE A 204 -8.76 -24.13 -14.40
CA PHE A 204 -8.21 -23.32 -13.33
C PHE A 204 -6.76 -22.90 -13.63
N GLY A 205 -6.41 -21.69 -13.21
CA GLY A 205 -5.05 -21.18 -13.19
C GLY A 205 -4.40 -21.28 -11.79
N GLU A 206 -3.11 -20.97 -11.77
CA GLU A 206 -2.33 -20.81 -10.54
C GLU A 206 -1.57 -19.49 -10.54
N ALA A 207 -1.29 -18.96 -9.35
CA ALA A 207 -0.38 -17.84 -9.15
C ALA A 207 0.45 -18.05 -7.90
N GLU A 208 1.57 -17.33 -7.81
CA GLU A 208 2.36 -17.22 -6.60
C GLU A 208 1.80 -16.09 -5.71
N LEU A 209 1.87 -16.28 -4.39
CA LEU A 209 1.51 -15.25 -3.42
C LEU A 209 2.78 -14.55 -2.92
N GLU A 210 2.81 -13.23 -3.01
CA GLU A 210 3.80 -12.39 -2.33
C GLU A 210 3.17 -11.74 -1.08
N THR A 211 3.63 -12.14 0.11
CA THR A 211 3.06 -11.68 1.39
C THR A 211 3.48 -10.26 1.80
N GLY A 212 4.50 -9.69 1.15
CA GLY A 212 5.02 -8.36 1.45
C GLY A 212 5.83 -8.27 2.75
N TYR A 213 6.17 -9.41 3.36
CA TYR A 213 7.07 -9.49 4.52
C TYR A 213 7.97 -10.72 4.43
N ASN A 214 9.17 -10.62 5.02
CA ASN A 214 10.05 -11.76 5.18
C ASN A 214 9.88 -12.37 6.58
N GLN A 215 9.53 -13.65 6.63
CA GLN A 215 9.31 -14.33 7.91
C GLN A 215 10.54 -14.33 8.82
N ASN A 216 11.75 -14.40 8.25
CA ASN A 216 12.98 -14.45 9.05
C ASN A 216 13.23 -13.14 9.83
N ASP A 217 12.63 -12.05 9.36
CA ASP A 217 12.79 -10.71 9.92
C ASP A 217 11.63 -10.37 10.88
N LEU A 218 10.67 -11.27 11.06
CA LEU A 218 9.58 -11.07 12.02
C LEU A 218 10.14 -11.08 13.45
N ARG A 219 9.88 -9.99 14.17
CA ARG A 219 10.22 -9.82 15.59
C ARG A 219 8.99 -9.58 16.45
N MET A 220 7.94 -9.05 15.84
CA MET A 220 6.68 -8.75 16.50
C MET A 220 5.53 -9.17 15.60
N VAL A 221 4.48 -9.68 16.22
CA VAL A 221 3.20 -9.97 15.60
C VAL A 221 2.08 -9.46 16.49
N SER A 222 0.88 -9.38 15.93
CA SER A 222 -0.32 -8.97 16.62
C SER A 222 -1.37 -10.08 16.51
N ILE A 223 -1.96 -10.48 17.62
CA ILE A 223 -3.01 -11.51 17.65
C ILE A 223 -4.36 -10.83 17.77
N ASP A 224 -5.32 -11.24 16.94
CA ASP A 224 -6.69 -10.77 17.08
C ASP A 224 -7.44 -11.54 18.16
N ILE A 225 -7.62 -10.90 19.31
CA ILE A 225 -8.21 -11.53 20.49
C ILE A 225 -9.73 -11.56 20.49
N ASN A 226 -10.38 -10.74 19.63
CA ASN A 226 -11.83 -10.67 19.54
C ASN A 226 -12.40 -11.59 18.44
N TYR A 227 -11.54 -12.27 17.69
CA TYR A 227 -11.98 -13.22 16.70
C TYR A 227 -12.46 -14.52 17.38
N GLU A 228 -13.77 -14.64 17.55
CA GLU A 228 -14.40 -15.92 17.87
C GLU A 228 -14.69 -16.66 16.56
N LYS A 229 -14.11 -17.86 16.44
CA LYS A 229 -14.43 -18.78 15.36
C LYS A 229 -15.95 -19.01 15.38
N ILE A 230 -16.62 -18.78 14.25
CA ILE A 230 -18.02 -19.21 14.09
C ILE A 230 -17.97 -20.74 14.00
N ILE A 231 -18.03 -21.41 15.15
CA ILE A 231 -18.20 -22.85 15.21
C ILE A 231 -19.67 -23.09 14.86
N ASN A 232 -19.93 -23.45 13.61
CA ASN A 232 -21.24 -24.01 13.26
C ASN A 232 -21.43 -25.27 14.12
N GLN A 233 -22.50 -25.24 14.92
CA GLN A 233 -23.05 -26.41 15.62
C GLN A 233 -23.44 -27.52 14.65
#